data_AF-A0A7X9CYS3-F1
#
_entry.id   AF-A0A7X9CYS3-F1
#
_cell.length_a   1.000
_cell.length_b   1.000
_cell.length_c   1.000
_cell.angle_alpha   90.00
_cell.angle_beta   90.00
_cell.angle_gamma   90.00
#
_symmetry.space_group_name_H-M   'P 1'
#
loop_
_entity.id
_entity.type
_entity.pdbx_description
1 polymer ?
#
loop_
_entity_poly.entity_id
_entity_poly.type
_entity_poly.pdbx_seq_one_letter_code
_entity_poly.pdbx_strand_id
1 'polypeptide(L)'
;MAKKESTEWKQDVARAERKDRLARLKDSDGQKKKIESHSIGKKIALASVAVVVVLAIVVWIIAGTGLLTRNVRAMTINGKKVSAAEVNMFFGNYTASAQYGLAFTEEFQDVLKQPSQMNPTNTFRDDFINAVIPGVVFASAMLQDMEKTGFKLTEEQQKEIDDTLENLDAQITQIALQSGTTLAGFLKMYFGPGVNMKILKQDFVNSMMLSYYNQHLAEQADLSEAKISQYYEEHKDDLDLFTYNVYQFTLNVEEDATADEKEEALKKLKDDAHAALEALKKNSFVNAVKKYVSEDEAKKLTDNPKSVVKKEVLGSEVLGQVGTFLKDAARELDDAKIIEGVETMTLVRFIRREANSKRPFYSVRHILIADDEDPDAPELTDEELKAEAERILKEYKAGAMTEDSFAELAKKYSKDPGSAAQGGLYADMDEDLQARLAEEFREWFQKAGRKPGDTGIVKTMFGYHIMYFVERSDEKAQDRAIKEILKDVFVEEWGDRVYDEAKVEYHPFGMKFVGKLRFFDALFGSVPVLPDLTPKPTLQ
;
A
#
# COMPACT_ATOMS: atom_id res chain seq x y z
N MET A 1 109.74 30.96 60.74
CA MET A 1 108.61 30.00 60.81
C MET A 1 107.34 30.76 60.47
N ALA A 2 106.78 30.51 59.29
CA ALA A 2 105.71 31.32 58.69
C ALA A 2 104.31 30.80 59.08
N LYS A 3 103.43 31.71 59.52
CA LYS A 3 102.01 31.46 59.83
C LYS A 3 101.20 31.21 58.54
N LYS A 4 100.64 30.01 58.42
CA LYS A 4 99.53 29.68 57.50
C LYS A 4 98.24 29.64 58.34
N GLU A 5 97.62 30.79 58.55
CA GLU A 5 96.26 30.91 59.11
C GLU A 5 95.53 31.95 58.25
N SER A 6 94.66 31.53 57.32
CA SER A 6 93.56 32.38 56.78
C SER A 6 92.66 31.75 55.70
N THR A 7 92.94 30.53 55.21
CA THR A 7 92.17 29.94 54.09
C THR A 7 91.14 28.87 54.47
N GLU A 8 91.27 28.17 55.61
CA GLU A 8 90.33 27.10 55.98
C GLU A 8 88.97 27.64 56.48
N TRP A 9 88.96 28.67 57.34
CA TRP A 9 87.72 29.21 57.92
C TRP A 9 86.71 29.72 56.87
N LYS A 10 87.18 30.42 55.83
CA LYS A 10 86.28 30.98 54.79
C LYS A 10 85.68 29.88 53.91
N GLN A 11 86.41 28.78 53.69
CA GLN A 11 85.90 27.65 52.93
C GLN A 11 84.85 26.87 53.72
N ASP A 12 85.03 26.71 55.03
CA ASP A 12 84.09 25.97 55.86
C ASP A 12 82.78 26.71 56.10
N VAL A 13 82.81 28.04 56.27
CA VAL A 13 81.59 28.86 56.33
C VAL A 13 80.82 28.80 55.00
N ALA A 14 81.51 28.92 53.86
CA ALA A 14 80.89 28.80 52.54
C ALA A 14 80.32 27.38 52.28
N ARG A 15 80.97 26.33 52.81
CA ARG A 15 80.50 24.94 52.71
C ARG A 15 79.26 24.73 53.58
N ALA A 16 79.23 25.29 54.79
CA ALA A 16 78.09 25.22 55.70
C ALA A 16 76.86 25.93 55.12
N GLU A 17 77.00 27.15 54.60
CA GLU A 17 75.88 27.87 53.98
C GLU A 17 75.37 27.19 52.69
N ARG A 18 76.26 26.55 51.93
CA ARG A 18 75.87 25.78 50.73
C ARG A 18 75.11 24.50 51.11
N LYS A 19 75.54 23.84 52.19
CA LYS A 19 74.86 22.65 52.73
C LYS A 19 73.48 23.01 53.30
N ASP A 20 73.36 24.15 53.96
CA ASP A 20 72.12 24.66 54.53
C ASP A 20 71.12 25.16 53.46
N ARG A 21 71.61 25.80 52.38
CA ARG A 21 70.80 26.10 51.18
C ARG A 21 70.31 24.83 50.47
N LEU A 22 71.17 23.81 50.35
CA LEU A 22 70.80 22.53 49.73
C LEU A 22 69.82 21.73 50.59
N ALA A 23 69.89 21.83 51.92
CA ALA A 23 68.94 21.21 52.84
C ALA A 23 67.54 21.85 52.75
N ARG A 24 67.45 23.17 52.60
CA ARG A 24 66.17 23.89 52.43
C ARG A 24 65.44 23.58 51.11
N LEU A 25 66.15 23.08 50.11
CA LEU A 25 65.60 22.69 48.81
C LEU A 25 65.16 21.22 48.75
N LYS A 26 65.29 20.47 49.85
CA LYS A 26 64.98 19.04 49.93
C LYS A 26 63.78 18.74 50.85
N ASP A 27 63.05 17.67 50.57
CA ASP A 27 61.96 17.17 51.43
C ASP A 27 62.48 16.26 52.56
N SER A 28 61.57 15.70 53.35
CA SER A 28 61.87 14.85 54.52
C SER A 28 62.67 13.59 54.18
N ASP A 29 62.67 13.17 52.91
CA ASP A 29 63.38 11.98 52.42
C ASP A 29 64.67 12.33 51.66
N GLY A 30 65.06 13.62 51.64
CA GLY A 30 66.35 14.08 51.12
C GLY A 30 66.41 14.31 49.61
N GLN A 31 65.27 14.26 48.91
CA GLN A 31 65.14 14.56 47.47
C GLN A 31 64.77 16.03 47.24
N LYS A 32 65.09 16.60 46.07
CA LYS A 32 64.72 18.00 45.75
C LYS A 32 63.18 18.14 45.75
N LYS A 33 62.64 19.10 46.51
CA LYS A 33 61.20 19.38 46.56
C LYS A 33 60.65 19.61 45.15
N LYS A 34 59.70 18.77 44.74
CA LYS A 34 59.01 18.89 43.45
C LYS A 34 58.11 20.11 43.49
N ILE A 35 58.27 21.04 42.54
CA ILE A 35 57.37 22.21 42.42
C ILE A 35 56.06 21.71 41.80
N GLU A 36 55.15 21.19 42.62
CA GLU A 36 53.79 20.88 42.18
C GLU A 36 52.93 22.13 42.33
N SER A 37 52.60 22.80 41.21
CA SER A 37 51.64 23.90 41.22
C SER A 37 50.24 23.32 41.49
N HIS A 38 49.83 23.25 42.75
CA HIS A 38 48.44 22.97 43.13
C HIS A 38 47.55 24.20 42.88
N SER A 39 47.48 24.65 41.62
CA SER A 39 46.49 25.66 41.24
C SER A 39 45.12 25.00 41.25
N ILE A 40 44.33 25.31 42.28
CA ILE A 40 42.91 24.96 42.37
C ILE A 40 42.18 25.41 41.08
N GLY A 41 42.57 26.54 40.49
CA GLY A 41 42.07 27.00 39.20
C GLY A 41 42.35 26.06 38.04
N LYS A 42 43.52 25.39 37.97
CA LYS A 42 43.79 24.35 36.96
C LYS A 42 42.93 23.11 37.16
N LYS A 43 42.65 22.69 38.40
CA LYS A 43 41.77 21.56 38.70
C LYS A 43 40.31 21.88 38.37
N ILE A 44 39.83 23.07 38.71
CA ILE A 44 38.48 23.55 38.34
C ILE A 44 38.37 23.67 36.82
N ALA A 45 39.35 24.26 36.14
CA ALA A 45 39.36 24.35 34.67
C ALA A 45 39.36 22.96 34.01
N LEU A 46 40.18 22.02 34.50
CA LEU A 46 40.21 20.65 33.98
C LEU A 46 38.88 19.91 34.22
N ALA A 47 38.28 20.08 35.40
CA ALA A 47 36.97 19.53 35.71
C ALA A 47 35.87 20.13 34.82
N SER A 48 35.88 21.45 34.59
CA SER A 48 34.96 22.12 33.68
C SER A 48 35.13 21.63 32.24
N VAL A 49 36.37 21.46 31.76
CA VAL A 49 36.64 20.90 30.43
C VAL A 49 36.15 19.46 30.33
N ALA A 50 36.40 18.63 31.35
CA ALA A 50 35.89 17.25 31.37
C ALA A 50 34.36 17.20 31.33
N VAL A 51 33.68 18.07 32.08
CA VAL A 51 32.21 18.19 32.03
C VAL A 51 31.74 18.63 30.64
N VAL A 52 32.39 19.61 30.02
CA VAL A 52 32.06 20.05 28.65
C VAL A 52 32.26 18.93 27.63
N VAL A 53 33.34 18.16 27.75
CA VAL A 53 33.61 17.01 26.87
C VAL A 53 32.54 15.92 27.06
N VAL A 54 32.18 15.60 28.30
CA VAL A 54 31.12 14.62 28.58
C VAL A 54 29.78 15.13 28.03
N LEU A 55 29.44 16.40 28.22
CA LEU A 55 28.24 17.00 27.64
C LEU A 55 28.28 16.98 26.10
N ALA A 56 29.43 17.25 25.49
CA ALA A 56 29.59 17.18 24.04
C ALA A 56 29.42 15.74 23.51
N ILE A 57 29.95 14.74 24.22
CA ILE A 57 29.76 13.33 23.90
C ILE A 57 28.29 12.93 24.04
N VAL A 58 27.62 13.34 25.12
CA VAL A 58 26.19 13.09 25.32
C VAL A 58 25.36 13.73 24.21
N VAL A 59 25.63 15.00 23.86
CA VAL A 59 24.97 15.69 22.75
C VAL A 59 25.26 15.00 21.42
N TRP A 60 26.49 14.56 21.19
CA TRP A 60 26.87 13.82 19.98
C TRP A 60 26.14 12.48 19.86
N ILE A 61 26.03 11.73 20.97
CA ILE A 61 25.26 10.48 21.01
C ILE A 61 23.77 10.76 20.75
N ILE A 62 23.18 11.77 21.40
CA ILE A 62 21.77 12.15 21.19
C ILE A 62 21.53 12.55 19.73
N ALA A 63 22.43 13.34 19.14
CA ALA A 63 22.36 13.81 17.77
C ALA A 63 22.56 12.68 16.75
N GLY A 64 23.51 11.77 17.00
CA GLY A 64 23.85 10.67 16.10
C GLY A 64 22.83 9.52 16.11
N THR A 65 22.20 9.25 17.26
CA THR A 65 21.26 8.13 17.44
C THR A 65 19.80 8.51 17.17
N GLY A 66 19.48 9.81 17.05
CA GLY A 66 18.09 10.29 16.94
C GLY A 66 17.26 10.02 18.20
N LEU A 67 17.90 9.78 19.36
CA LEU A 67 17.23 9.43 20.62
C LEU A 67 16.21 10.49 21.06
N LEU A 68 16.50 11.77 20.80
CA LEU A 68 15.57 12.85 21.07
C LEU A 68 14.39 12.79 20.11
N THR A 69 14.61 12.72 18.79
CA THR A 69 13.54 12.64 17.77
C THR A 69 12.58 11.48 18.05
N ARG A 70 13.11 10.35 18.50
CA ARG A 70 12.34 9.16 18.88
C ARG A 70 11.35 9.40 20.01
N ASN A 71 11.70 10.28 20.95
CA ASN A 71 10.94 10.45 22.18
C ASN A 71 10.28 11.81 22.32
N VAL A 72 10.72 12.81 21.55
CA VAL A 72 10.15 14.14 21.59
C VAL A 72 8.73 14.08 21.04
N ARG A 73 7.80 14.64 21.79
CA ARG A 73 6.39 14.67 21.45
C ARG A 73 6.18 15.75 20.38
N ALA A 74 5.70 15.33 19.21
CA ALA A 74 5.36 16.21 18.10
C ALA A 74 3.92 16.68 18.19
N MET A 75 3.00 15.79 18.56
CA MET A 75 1.59 16.11 18.79
C MET A 75 0.97 15.17 19.83
N THR A 76 -0.24 15.50 20.28
CA THR A 76 -1.14 14.60 20.99
C THR A 76 -2.43 14.44 20.21
N ILE A 77 -2.97 13.23 20.22
CA ILE A 77 -4.26 12.91 19.62
C ILE A 77 -5.06 12.22 20.70
N ASN A 78 -6.18 12.83 21.12
CA ASN A 78 -6.98 12.39 22.26
C ASN A 78 -6.15 12.19 23.54
N GLY A 79 -5.13 13.03 23.73
CA GLY A 79 -4.21 12.97 24.88
C GLY A 79 -3.10 11.91 24.78
N LYS A 80 -3.15 10.99 23.81
CA LYS A 80 -2.03 10.07 23.54
C LYS A 80 -0.93 10.77 22.77
N LYS A 81 0.31 10.50 23.15
CA LYS A 81 1.51 11.07 22.53
C LYS A 81 1.75 10.45 21.16
N VAL A 82 2.06 11.30 20.18
CA VAL A 82 2.75 10.93 18.93
C VAL A 82 4.11 11.62 18.87
N SER A 83 5.17 10.82 18.69
CA SER A 83 6.55 11.29 18.62
C SER A 83 6.90 11.86 17.25
N ALA A 84 7.95 12.67 17.18
CA ALA A 84 8.45 13.16 15.88
C ALA A 84 8.95 12.03 14.97
N ALA A 85 9.45 10.92 15.52
CA ALA A 85 9.84 9.75 14.73
C ALA A 85 8.65 9.06 14.08
N GLU A 86 7.51 8.94 14.78
CA GLU A 86 6.28 8.39 14.19
C GLU A 86 5.76 9.28 13.05
N VAL A 87 5.72 10.60 13.24
CA VAL A 87 5.34 11.52 12.15
C VAL A 87 6.33 11.43 10.97
N ASN A 88 7.64 11.26 11.25
CA ASN A 88 8.64 11.08 10.21
C ASN A 88 8.46 9.80 9.39
N MET A 89 7.91 8.73 9.98
CA MET A 89 7.59 7.52 9.22
C MET A 89 6.56 7.80 8.13
N PHE A 90 5.46 8.47 8.49
CA PHE A 90 4.44 8.89 7.51
C PHE A 90 5.04 9.84 6.47
N PHE A 91 5.87 10.80 6.91
CA PHE A 91 6.56 11.72 6.01
C PHE A 91 7.46 11.00 5.00
N GLY A 92 8.31 10.08 5.45
CA GLY A 92 9.22 9.32 4.61
C GLY A 92 8.49 8.40 3.63
N ASN A 93 7.47 7.68 4.12
CA ASN A 93 6.61 6.83 3.30
C ASN A 93 5.89 7.64 2.22
N TYR A 94 5.34 8.80 2.57
CA TYR A 94 4.66 9.68 1.61
C TYR A 94 5.63 10.15 0.51
N THR A 95 6.81 10.66 0.86
CA THR A 95 7.77 11.13 -0.16
C THR A 95 8.29 10.00 -1.06
N ALA A 96 8.46 8.80 -0.50
CA ALA A 96 8.94 7.65 -1.25
C ALA A 96 7.84 7.10 -2.19
N SER A 97 6.62 6.93 -1.70
CA SER A 97 5.48 6.41 -2.47
C SER A 97 5.01 7.37 -3.57
N ALA A 98 5.01 8.69 -3.30
CA ALA A 98 4.72 9.72 -4.29
C ALA A 98 5.89 9.99 -5.26
N GLN A 99 6.93 9.16 -5.25
CA GLN A 99 8.10 9.23 -6.14
C GLN A 99 8.88 10.54 -6.10
N TYR A 100 8.72 11.35 -5.05
CA TYR A 100 9.55 12.54 -4.84
C TYR A 100 10.99 12.16 -4.48
N GLY A 101 11.17 11.03 -3.79
CA GLY A 101 12.47 10.51 -3.37
C GLY A 101 12.54 10.28 -1.87
N LEU A 102 13.74 10.04 -1.37
CA LEU A 102 13.94 9.76 0.06
C LEU A 102 14.16 11.06 0.84
N ALA A 103 13.13 11.42 1.62
CA ALA A 103 13.07 12.65 2.43
C ALA A 103 14.31 12.95 3.25
N PHE A 104 14.98 11.91 3.75
CA PHE A 104 16.06 12.01 4.72
C PHE A 104 17.43 11.73 4.09
N THR A 105 17.62 12.28 2.89
CA THR A 105 18.91 12.41 2.20
C THR A 105 19.36 13.87 2.19
N GLU A 106 20.66 14.13 2.12
CA GLU A 106 21.18 15.51 2.10
C GLU A 106 20.63 16.31 0.91
N GLU A 107 20.53 15.68 -0.26
CA GLU A 107 20.01 16.30 -1.49
C GLU A 107 18.53 16.70 -1.33
N PHE A 108 17.69 15.80 -0.82
CA PHE A 108 16.27 16.10 -0.67
C PHE A 108 15.99 17.11 0.44
N GLN A 109 16.84 17.19 1.47
CA GLN A 109 16.72 18.21 2.51
C GLN A 109 16.89 19.64 1.97
N ASP A 110 17.59 19.83 0.85
CA ASP A 110 17.66 21.13 0.19
C ASP A 110 16.38 21.45 -0.58
N VAL A 111 15.74 20.44 -1.20
CA VAL A 111 14.39 20.59 -1.80
C VAL A 111 13.37 21.01 -0.75
N LEU A 112 13.39 20.37 0.42
CA LEU A 112 12.47 20.67 1.52
C LEU A 112 12.54 22.12 2.03
N LYS A 113 13.67 22.81 1.86
CA LYS A 113 13.85 24.22 2.25
C LYS A 113 13.35 25.19 1.20
N GLN A 114 13.13 24.75 -0.05
CA GLN A 114 12.68 25.62 -1.11
C GLN A 114 11.24 26.09 -0.85
N PRO A 115 10.88 27.30 -1.34
CA PRO A 115 9.50 27.77 -1.28
C PRO A 115 8.53 26.79 -1.94
N SER A 116 7.36 26.64 -1.35
CA SER A 116 6.26 25.87 -1.92
C SER A 116 5.81 26.48 -3.25
N GLN A 117 5.44 25.61 -4.19
CA GLN A 117 4.82 26.04 -5.45
C GLN A 117 3.33 26.39 -5.29
N MET A 118 2.68 25.89 -4.24
CA MET A 118 1.26 26.12 -3.96
C MET A 118 1.04 27.37 -3.12
N ASN A 119 1.92 27.60 -2.13
CA ASN A 119 1.87 28.77 -1.27
C ASN A 119 3.27 29.35 -1.04
N PRO A 120 3.63 30.48 -1.67
CA PRO A 120 4.96 31.08 -1.55
C PRO A 120 5.39 31.46 -0.11
N THR A 121 4.48 31.49 0.88
CA THR A 121 4.82 31.70 2.30
C THR A 121 5.26 30.42 3.02
N ASN A 122 5.05 29.26 2.41
CA ASN A 122 5.41 27.94 2.92
C ASN A 122 6.65 27.39 2.23
N THR A 123 7.21 26.32 2.78
CA THR A 123 8.24 25.49 2.14
C THR A 123 7.66 24.15 1.68
N PHE A 124 8.35 23.43 0.81
CA PHE A 124 7.99 22.04 0.49
C PHE A 124 7.89 21.15 1.72
N ARG A 125 8.72 21.40 2.74
CA ARG A 125 8.60 20.71 4.04
C ARG A 125 7.25 20.95 4.68
N ASP A 126 6.74 22.17 4.65
CA ASP A 126 5.43 22.49 5.25
C ASP A 126 4.31 21.79 4.48
N ASP A 127 4.35 21.80 3.15
CA ASP A 127 3.35 21.14 2.31
C ASP A 127 3.30 19.63 2.56
N PHE A 128 4.46 18.97 2.61
CA PHE A 128 4.51 17.53 2.88
C PHE A 128 4.10 17.20 4.32
N ILE A 129 4.43 18.04 5.30
CA ILE A 129 3.92 17.88 6.66
C ILE A 129 2.38 18.00 6.68
N ASN A 130 1.83 18.99 5.97
CA ASN A 130 0.40 19.21 5.88
C ASN A 130 -0.31 18.05 5.17
N ALA A 131 0.33 17.42 4.18
CA ALA A 131 -0.20 16.25 3.50
C ALA A 131 -0.27 15.00 4.40
N VAL A 132 0.69 14.80 5.31
CA VAL A 132 0.75 13.58 6.12
C VAL A 132 0.05 13.67 7.48
N ILE A 133 -0.14 14.87 8.03
CA ILE A 133 -0.79 15.06 9.33
C ILE A 133 -2.19 14.42 9.38
N PRO A 134 -3.08 14.58 8.38
CA PRO A 134 -4.39 13.93 8.40
C PRO A 134 -4.28 12.40 8.56
N GLY A 135 -3.36 11.75 7.82
CA GLY A 135 -3.13 10.31 7.95
C GLY A 135 -2.61 9.90 9.34
N VAL A 136 -1.73 10.70 9.95
CA VAL A 136 -1.24 10.47 11.33
C VAL A 136 -2.39 10.58 12.34
N VAL A 137 -3.24 11.60 12.17
CA VAL A 137 -4.42 11.82 13.03
C VAL A 137 -5.39 10.67 12.92
N PHE A 138 -5.75 10.28 11.69
CA PHE A 138 -6.64 9.17 11.39
C PHE A 138 -6.14 7.86 11.99
N ALA A 139 -4.91 7.45 11.67
CA ALA A 139 -4.35 6.18 12.15
C ALA A 139 -4.30 6.12 13.68
N SER A 140 -3.87 7.21 14.34
CA SER A 140 -3.83 7.25 15.80
C SER A 140 -5.23 7.26 16.44
N ALA A 141 -6.18 7.98 15.86
CA ALA A 141 -7.55 8.04 16.36
C ALA A 141 -8.25 6.67 16.20
N MET A 142 -8.08 6.01 15.05
CA MET A 142 -8.63 4.68 14.79
C MET A 142 -8.04 3.60 15.70
N LEU A 143 -6.72 3.60 15.94
CA LEU A 143 -6.12 2.68 16.91
C LEU A 143 -6.67 2.89 18.33
N GLN A 144 -6.95 4.14 18.70
CA GLN A 144 -7.56 4.45 20.00
C GLN A 144 -9.03 4.07 20.07
N ASP A 145 -9.76 4.18 18.96
CA ASP A 145 -11.14 3.73 18.84
C ASP A 145 -11.25 2.20 18.95
N MET A 146 -10.38 1.48 18.23
CA MET A 146 -10.22 0.02 18.32
C MET A 146 -9.96 -0.46 19.76
N GLU A 147 -9.10 0.24 20.51
CA GLU A 147 -8.88 -0.08 21.94
C GLU A 147 -10.15 0.12 22.79
N LYS A 148 -10.99 1.12 22.48
CA LYS A 148 -12.23 1.40 23.22
C LYS A 148 -13.32 0.38 22.93
N THR A 149 -13.43 -0.10 21.69
CA THR A 149 -14.40 -1.13 21.31
C THR A 149 -14.06 -2.50 21.89
N GLY A 150 -12.82 -2.69 22.35
CA GLY A 150 -12.37 -3.95 22.92
C GLY A 150 -12.13 -5.03 21.86
N PHE A 151 -11.88 -4.61 20.61
CA PHE A 151 -11.53 -5.49 19.50
C PHE A 151 -10.34 -6.39 19.87
N LYS A 152 -10.41 -7.66 19.46
CA LYS A 152 -9.38 -8.67 19.69
C LYS A 152 -9.13 -9.46 18.42
N LEU A 153 -7.86 -9.71 18.15
CA LEU A 153 -7.43 -10.60 17.09
C LEU A 153 -7.87 -12.05 17.36
N THR A 154 -8.13 -12.78 16.28
CA THR A 154 -8.18 -14.25 16.32
C THR A 154 -6.77 -14.84 16.43
N GLU A 155 -6.67 -16.13 16.77
CA GLU A 155 -5.38 -16.82 16.82
C GLU A 155 -4.69 -16.85 15.45
N GLU A 156 -5.46 -16.96 14.37
CA GLU A 156 -4.97 -16.96 12.99
C GLU A 156 -4.40 -15.60 12.59
N GLN A 157 -5.12 -14.51 12.89
CA GLN A 157 -4.65 -13.14 12.62
C GLN A 157 -3.39 -12.82 13.43
N GLN A 158 -3.33 -13.26 14.70
CA GLN A 158 -2.14 -13.10 15.51
C GLN A 158 -0.94 -13.86 14.92
N LYS A 159 -1.16 -15.09 14.46
CA LYS A 159 -0.12 -15.90 13.80
C LYS A 159 0.36 -15.23 12.51
N GLU A 160 -0.53 -14.68 11.69
CA GLU A 160 -0.16 -13.97 10.46
C GLU A 160 0.73 -12.75 10.73
N ILE A 161 0.41 -11.98 11.77
CA ILE A 161 1.25 -10.86 12.23
C ILE A 161 2.62 -11.39 12.66
N ASP A 162 2.67 -12.43 13.49
CA ASP A 162 3.92 -12.97 14.02
C ASP A 162 4.84 -13.50 12.90
N ASP A 163 4.27 -14.27 11.96
CA ASP A 163 4.99 -14.81 10.79
C ASP A 163 5.56 -13.68 9.90
N THR A 164 4.79 -12.60 9.73
CA THR A 164 5.22 -11.39 8.98
C THR A 164 6.40 -10.71 9.70
N LEU A 165 6.35 -10.59 11.02
CA LEU A 165 7.38 -9.92 11.81
C LEU A 165 8.68 -10.72 11.95
N GLU A 166 8.61 -12.06 11.87
CA GLU A 166 9.77 -12.95 11.99
C GLU A 166 10.80 -12.66 10.88
N ASN A 167 10.32 -12.48 9.65
CA ASN A 167 11.19 -12.31 8.48
C ASN A 167 11.58 -10.84 8.21
N LEU A 168 10.95 -9.87 8.88
CA LEU A 168 11.11 -8.46 8.55
C LEU A 168 12.55 -7.93 8.78
N ASP A 169 13.21 -8.30 9.88
CA ASP A 169 14.58 -7.84 10.15
C ASP A 169 15.55 -8.29 9.06
N ALA A 170 15.45 -9.55 8.62
CA ALA A 170 16.30 -10.10 7.58
C ALA A 170 16.07 -9.42 6.23
N GLN A 171 14.81 -9.21 5.85
CA GLN A 171 14.43 -8.54 4.61
C GLN A 171 14.96 -7.10 4.55
N ILE A 172 14.67 -6.30 5.59
CA ILE A 172 15.13 -4.90 5.62
C ILE A 172 16.66 -4.82 5.71
N THR A 173 17.31 -5.76 6.40
CA THR A 173 18.79 -5.83 6.44
C THR A 173 19.37 -6.14 5.06
N GLN A 174 18.77 -7.07 4.30
CA GLN A 174 19.21 -7.36 2.94
C GLN A 174 19.03 -6.15 2.01
N ILE A 175 17.89 -5.46 2.08
CA ILE A 175 17.65 -4.21 1.31
C ILE A 175 18.69 -3.15 1.66
N ALA A 176 18.99 -2.97 2.96
CA ALA A 176 20.01 -2.02 3.41
C ALA A 176 21.39 -2.35 2.84
N LEU A 177 21.79 -3.63 2.87
CA LEU A 177 23.06 -4.11 2.32
C LEU A 177 23.15 -3.90 0.81
N GLN A 178 22.09 -4.21 0.07
CA GLN A 178 22.01 -3.97 -1.39
C GLN A 178 22.09 -2.47 -1.73
N SER A 179 21.55 -1.62 -0.85
CA SER A 179 21.62 -0.16 -0.98
C SER A 179 22.95 0.43 -0.48
N GLY A 180 23.94 -0.41 -0.12
CA GLY A 180 25.26 0.03 0.32
C GLY A 180 25.27 0.73 1.69
N THR A 181 24.29 0.47 2.55
CA THR A 181 24.16 1.12 3.87
C THR A 181 23.95 0.10 4.99
N THR A 182 24.00 0.59 6.23
CA THR A 182 23.63 -0.23 7.40
C THR A 182 22.13 -0.23 7.60
N LEU A 183 21.58 -1.21 8.33
CA LEU A 183 20.16 -1.22 8.70
C LEU A 183 19.71 0.13 9.32
N ALA A 184 20.46 0.65 10.28
CA ALA A 184 20.16 1.94 10.91
C ALA A 184 20.26 3.11 9.91
N GLY A 185 21.22 3.06 8.99
CA GLY A 185 21.37 4.05 7.91
C GLY A 185 20.19 4.03 6.94
N PHE A 186 19.74 2.84 6.54
CA PHE A 186 18.57 2.65 5.68
C PHE A 186 17.30 3.20 6.34
N LEU A 187 17.03 2.76 7.58
CA LEU A 187 15.84 3.23 8.33
C LEU A 187 15.85 4.75 8.49
N LYS A 188 17.01 5.34 8.79
CA LYS A 188 17.16 6.79 8.89
C LYS A 188 16.91 7.50 7.55
N MET A 189 17.40 6.95 6.45
CA MET A 189 17.26 7.54 5.12
C MET A 189 15.82 7.44 4.59
N TYR A 190 15.15 6.33 4.86
CA TYR A 190 13.79 6.07 4.37
C TYR A 190 12.73 6.69 5.29
N PHE A 191 12.77 6.38 6.59
CA PHE A 191 11.74 6.77 7.56
C PHE A 191 12.13 7.94 8.46
N GLY A 192 13.41 8.30 8.50
CA GLY A 192 13.89 9.47 9.24
C GLY A 192 14.57 9.19 10.57
N PRO A 193 15.18 10.23 11.18
CA PRO A 193 15.94 10.09 12.42
C PRO A 193 15.09 9.58 13.58
N GLY A 194 15.65 8.64 14.35
CA GLY A 194 15.01 8.08 15.54
C GLY A 194 14.14 6.85 15.29
N VAL A 195 13.85 6.52 14.02
CA VAL A 195 13.17 5.27 13.63
C VAL A 195 14.15 4.10 13.74
N ASN A 196 13.69 3.01 14.36
CA ASN A 196 14.43 1.76 14.48
C ASN A 196 13.48 0.57 14.21
N MET A 197 14.02 -0.64 14.15
CA MET A 197 13.21 -1.83 13.86
C MET A 197 12.06 -2.05 14.83
N LYS A 198 12.18 -1.62 16.10
CA LYS A 198 11.07 -1.72 17.05
C LYS A 198 9.88 -0.86 16.62
N ILE A 199 10.12 0.40 16.23
CA ILE A 199 9.05 1.30 15.78
C ILE A 199 8.50 0.81 14.44
N LEU A 200 9.38 0.39 13.53
CA LEU A 200 8.94 -0.14 12.23
C LEU A 200 8.03 -1.36 12.41
N LYS A 201 8.43 -2.34 13.23
CA LYS A 201 7.58 -3.50 13.55
C LYS A 201 6.24 -3.09 14.16
N GLN A 202 6.23 -2.12 15.08
CA GLN A 202 4.99 -1.62 15.66
C GLN A 202 4.09 -0.97 14.62
N ASP A 203 4.64 -0.24 13.66
CA ASP A 203 3.89 0.36 12.56
C ASP A 203 3.25 -0.71 11.65
N PHE A 204 3.99 -1.78 11.32
CA PHE A 204 3.44 -2.94 10.62
C PHE A 204 2.29 -3.59 11.39
N VAL A 205 2.47 -3.83 12.69
CA VAL A 205 1.41 -4.37 13.56
C VAL A 205 0.20 -3.44 13.55
N ASN A 206 0.40 -2.13 13.72
CA ASN A 206 -0.68 -1.16 13.72
C ASN A 206 -1.45 -1.16 12.40
N SER A 207 -0.75 -1.23 11.27
CA SER A 207 -1.36 -1.30 9.93
C SER A 207 -2.22 -2.55 9.76
N MET A 208 -1.71 -3.73 10.15
CA MET A 208 -2.48 -4.97 10.11
C MET A 208 -3.68 -4.95 11.08
N MET A 209 -3.50 -4.43 12.30
CA MET A 209 -4.58 -4.25 13.27
C MET A 209 -5.69 -3.34 12.73
N LEU A 210 -5.34 -2.22 12.09
CA LEU A 210 -6.31 -1.33 11.45
C LEU A 210 -7.05 -2.02 10.30
N SER A 211 -6.35 -2.83 9.50
CA SER A 211 -6.97 -3.64 8.45
C SER A 211 -8.02 -4.60 9.01
N TYR A 212 -7.67 -5.40 10.02
CA TYR A 212 -8.61 -6.32 10.67
C TYR A 212 -9.74 -5.58 11.40
N TYR A 213 -9.46 -4.43 11.99
CA TYR A 213 -10.49 -3.61 12.63
C TYR A 213 -11.48 -3.06 11.60
N ASN A 214 -11.02 -2.60 10.43
CA ASN A 214 -11.89 -2.17 9.34
C ASN A 214 -12.78 -3.32 8.85
N GLN A 215 -12.24 -4.54 8.73
CA GLN A 215 -13.05 -5.73 8.42
C GLN A 215 -14.11 -6.00 9.50
N HIS A 216 -13.74 -5.91 10.78
CA HIS A 216 -14.66 -6.06 11.89
C HIS A 216 -15.76 -4.98 11.93
N LEU A 217 -15.44 -3.75 11.52
CA LEU A 217 -16.42 -2.67 11.36
C LEU A 217 -17.36 -2.95 10.18
N ALA A 218 -16.82 -3.36 9.02
CA ALA A 218 -17.61 -3.70 7.84
C ALA A 218 -18.68 -4.77 8.16
N GLU A 219 -18.37 -5.76 8.98
CA GLU A 219 -19.33 -6.78 9.43
C GLU A 219 -20.53 -6.23 10.22
N GLN A 220 -20.46 -5.00 10.71
CA GLN A 220 -21.52 -4.32 11.46
C GLN A 220 -22.44 -3.47 10.58
N ALA A 221 -22.16 -3.37 9.28
CA ALA A 221 -22.96 -2.60 8.34
C ALA A 221 -24.41 -3.11 8.27
N ASP A 222 -25.37 -2.19 8.09
CA ASP A 222 -26.77 -2.55 7.85
C ASP A 222 -26.95 -3.05 6.41
N LEU A 223 -26.96 -4.38 6.26
CA LEU A 223 -27.17 -5.07 4.99
C LEU A 223 -28.62 -5.54 4.81
N SER A 224 -29.59 -4.86 5.45
CA SER A 224 -31.01 -5.17 5.29
C SER A 224 -31.49 -4.95 3.86
N GLU A 225 -32.52 -5.71 3.45
CA GLU A 225 -33.15 -5.55 2.13
C GLU A 225 -33.62 -4.10 1.89
N ALA A 226 -34.05 -3.39 2.93
CA ALA A 226 -34.44 -1.99 2.85
C ALA A 226 -33.26 -1.09 2.46
N LYS A 227 -32.09 -1.28 3.08
CA LYS A 227 -30.89 -0.50 2.79
C LYS A 227 -30.34 -0.80 1.40
N ILE A 228 -30.31 -2.08 1.02
CA ILE A 228 -29.92 -2.52 -0.32
C ILE A 228 -30.84 -1.92 -1.39
N SER A 229 -32.17 -1.98 -1.17
CA SER A 229 -33.15 -1.43 -2.11
C SER A 229 -33.04 0.08 -2.23
N GLN A 230 -32.84 0.80 -1.10
CA GLN A 230 -32.63 2.24 -1.12
C GLN A 230 -31.39 2.60 -1.95
N TYR A 231 -30.25 1.95 -1.66
CA TYR A 231 -29.02 2.22 -2.38
C TYR A 231 -29.16 1.93 -3.88
N TYR A 232 -29.81 0.80 -4.24
CA TYR A 232 -30.09 0.49 -5.63
C TYR A 232 -30.88 1.60 -6.33
N GLU A 233 -31.97 2.08 -5.72
CA GLU A 233 -32.81 3.14 -6.30
C GLU A 233 -32.06 4.47 -6.50
N GLU A 234 -31.15 4.81 -5.58
CA GLU A 234 -30.33 6.03 -5.64
C GLU A 234 -29.19 5.91 -6.68
N HIS A 235 -28.75 4.69 -7.02
CA HIS A 235 -27.56 4.43 -7.85
C HIS A 235 -27.82 3.57 -9.10
N LYS A 236 -29.06 3.49 -9.59
CA LYS A 236 -29.44 2.67 -10.76
C LYS A 236 -28.58 2.90 -11.99
N ASP A 237 -28.21 4.14 -12.24
CA ASP A 237 -27.43 4.55 -13.42
C ASP A 237 -26.02 3.95 -13.45
N ASP A 238 -25.52 3.48 -12.31
CA ASP A 238 -24.20 2.87 -12.19
C ASP A 238 -24.29 1.35 -12.01
N LEU A 239 -25.37 0.86 -11.40
CA LEU A 239 -25.56 -0.56 -11.05
C LEU A 239 -26.29 -1.38 -12.13
N ASP A 240 -27.08 -0.74 -12.99
CA ASP A 240 -27.78 -1.45 -14.06
C ASP A 240 -26.80 -1.90 -15.16
N LEU A 241 -27.11 -3.04 -15.79
CA LEU A 241 -26.45 -3.50 -16.99
C LEU A 241 -27.01 -2.78 -18.22
N PHE A 242 -26.11 -2.23 -19.02
CA PHE A 242 -26.42 -1.66 -20.32
C PHE A 242 -25.94 -2.61 -21.40
N THR A 243 -26.89 -3.13 -22.18
CA THR A 243 -26.58 -3.82 -23.44
C THR A 243 -26.75 -2.85 -24.61
N TYR A 244 -25.72 -2.72 -25.42
CA TYR A 244 -25.74 -1.83 -26.58
C TYR A 244 -24.83 -2.35 -27.69
N ASN A 245 -25.02 -1.81 -28.88
CA ASN A 245 -24.01 -1.89 -29.92
C ASN A 245 -23.21 -0.61 -30.04
N VAL A 246 -21.92 -0.75 -30.36
CA VAL A 246 -21.03 0.37 -30.60
C VAL A 246 -20.03 0.03 -31.70
N TYR A 247 -19.75 1.00 -32.56
CA TYR A 247 -18.63 0.95 -33.49
C TYR A 247 -18.06 2.35 -33.66
N GLN A 248 -16.73 2.48 -33.56
CA GLN A 248 -16.03 3.72 -33.77
C GLN A 248 -15.38 3.72 -35.14
N PHE A 249 -15.87 4.58 -36.02
CA PHE A 249 -15.19 4.92 -37.25
C PHE A 249 -14.05 5.88 -36.90
N THR A 250 -12.84 5.58 -37.36
CA THR A 250 -11.65 6.39 -37.08
C THR A 250 -11.11 6.96 -38.39
N LEU A 251 -10.67 8.22 -38.34
CA LEU A 251 -9.97 8.84 -39.45
C LEU A 251 -8.73 8.02 -39.81
N ASN A 252 -8.64 7.59 -41.06
CA ASN A 252 -7.48 6.88 -41.58
C ASN A 252 -6.83 7.71 -42.68
N VAL A 253 -5.72 8.34 -42.35
CA VAL A 253 -4.93 9.21 -43.23
C VAL A 253 -3.45 8.93 -42.97
N GLU A 254 -2.61 9.07 -43.99
CA GLU A 254 -1.16 8.95 -43.85
C GLU A 254 -0.60 10.04 -42.92
N GLU A 255 0.54 9.78 -42.26
CA GLU A 255 1.14 10.73 -41.31
C GLU A 255 1.49 12.09 -41.95
N ASP A 256 1.84 12.09 -43.23
CA ASP A 256 2.19 13.27 -44.02
C ASP A 256 0.99 13.92 -44.74
N ALA A 257 -0.24 13.45 -44.48
CA ALA A 257 -1.45 14.02 -45.07
C ALA A 257 -1.58 15.53 -44.75
N THR A 258 -1.89 16.28 -45.80
CA THR A 258 -2.14 17.73 -45.74
C THR A 258 -3.43 18.06 -44.98
N ALA A 259 -3.58 19.32 -44.58
CA ALA A 259 -4.80 19.77 -43.88
C ALA A 259 -6.07 19.55 -44.73
N ASP A 260 -5.99 19.81 -46.03
CA ASP A 260 -7.12 19.63 -46.96
C ASP A 260 -7.49 18.14 -47.12
N GLU A 261 -6.50 17.24 -47.20
CA GLU A 261 -6.72 15.78 -47.25
C GLU A 261 -7.36 15.27 -45.96
N LYS A 262 -6.94 15.80 -44.79
CA LYS A 262 -7.57 15.47 -43.51
C LYS A 262 -9.01 15.96 -43.45
N GLU A 263 -9.30 17.18 -43.92
CA GLU A 263 -10.66 17.72 -43.95
C GLU A 263 -11.58 16.90 -44.86
N GLU A 264 -11.12 16.51 -46.05
CA GLU A 264 -11.88 15.66 -46.97
C GLU A 264 -12.13 14.27 -46.38
N ALA A 265 -11.10 13.66 -45.77
CA ALA A 265 -11.23 12.37 -45.12
C ALA A 265 -12.18 12.42 -43.90
N LEU A 266 -12.15 13.50 -43.11
CA LEU A 266 -13.10 13.73 -42.01
C LEU A 266 -14.55 13.87 -42.51
N LYS A 267 -14.75 14.58 -43.63
CA LYS A 267 -16.07 14.70 -44.25
C LYS A 267 -16.57 13.33 -44.72
N LYS A 268 -15.72 12.55 -45.40
CA LYS A 268 -16.06 11.18 -45.83
C LYS A 268 -16.37 10.29 -44.62
N LEU A 269 -15.59 10.36 -43.54
CA LEU A 269 -15.84 9.64 -42.30
C LEU A 269 -17.22 9.96 -41.72
N LYS A 270 -17.57 11.26 -41.70
CA LYS A 270 -18.89 11.73 -41.26
C LYS A 270 -20.01 11.17 -42.13
N ASP A 271 -19.86 11.24 -43.45
CA ASP A 271 -20.85 10.76 -44.41
C ASP A 271 -21.03 9.23 -44.30
N ASP A 272 -19.93 8.48 -44.21
CA ASP A 272 -19.92 7.01 -44.04
C ASP A 272 -20.61 6.58 -42.74
N ALA A 273 -20.33 7.27 -41.62
CA ALA A 273 -20.98 6.98 -40.34
C ALA A 273 -22.50 7.29 -40.37
N HIS A 274 -22.92 8.40 -40.96
CA HIS A 274 -24.35 8.73 -41.10
C HIS A 274 -25.06 7.77 -42.06
N ALA A 275 -24.39 7.34 -43.14
CA ALA A 275 -24.92 6.33 -44.05
C ALA A 275 -25.08 4.97 -43.35
N ALA A 276 -24.15 4.60 -42.45
CA ALA A 276 -24.27 3.42 -41.60
C ALA A 276 -25.48 3.54 -40.65
N LEU A 277 -25.68 4.69 -39.99
CA LEU A 277 -26.85 4.96 -39.15
C LEU A 277 -28.17 4.78 -39.94
N GLU A 278 -28.26 5.31 -41.16
CA GLU A 278 -29.43 5.12 -42.01
C GLU A 278 -29.61 3.65 -42.44
N ALA A 279 -28.51 2.95 -42.72
CA ALA A 279 -28.56 1.54 -43.09
C ALA A 279 -29.04 0.64 -41.93
N LEU A 280 -28.84 1.02 -40.66
CA LEU A 280 -29.35 0.28 -39.49
C LEU A 280 -30.86 0.08 -39.52
N LYS A 281 -31.62 1.01 -40.11
CA LYS A 281 -33.10 0.92 -40.20
C LYS A 281 -33.58 -0.33 -40.95
N LYS A 282 -32.72 -0.96 -41.76
CA LYS A 282 -33.05 -2.12 -42.61
C LYS A 282 -32.08 -3.29 -42.47
N ASN A 283 -31.04 -3.16 -41.66
CA ASN A 283 -29.95 -4.13 -41.58
C ASN A 283 -29.58 -4.39 -40.10
N SER A 284 -28.98 -5.55 -39.82
CA SER A 284 -28.32 -5.75 -38.53
C SER A 284 -27.18 -4.73 -38.34
N PHE A 285 -26.78 -4.48 -37.09
CA PHE A 285 -25.73 -3.51 -36.78
C PHE A 285 -24.43 -3.75 -37.57
N VAL A 286 -23.97 -4.99 -37.59
CA VAL A 286 -22.80 -5.43 -38.35
C VAL A 286 -22.99 -5.20 -39.86
N ASN A 287 -24.15 -5.54 -40.41
CA ASN A 287 -24.41 -5.38 -41.85
C ASN A 287 -24.57 -3.91 -42.27
N ALA A 288 -24.95 -3.03 -41.35
CA ALA A 288 -24.97 -1.59 -41.58
C ALA A 288 -23.54 -1.03 -41.60
N VAL A 289 -22.73 -1.35 -40.59
CA VAL A 289 -21.34 -0.86 -40.46
C VAL A 289 -20.45 -1.39 -41.59
N LYS A 290 -20.49 -2.69 -41.88
CA LYS A 290 -19.54 -3.33 -42.82
C LYS A 290 -19.58 -2.77 -44.25
N LYS A 291 -20.65 -2.05 -44.62
CA LYS A 291 -20.79 -1.40 -45.93
C LYS A 291 -19.92 -0.15 -46.09
N TYR A 292 -19.45 0.40 -44.97
CA TYR A 292 -18.80 1.71 -44.89
C TYR A 292 -17.43 1.65 -44.18
N VAL A 293 -16.81 0.47 -44.16
CA VAL A 293 -15.47 0.24 -43.61
C VAL A 293 -14.63 -0.51 -44.66
N SER A 294 -13.32 -0.63 -44.44
CA SER A 294 -12.44 -1.38 -45.35
C SER A 294 -12.81 -2.87 -45.40
N GLU A 295 -12.37 -3.57 -46.46
CA GLU A 295 -12.64 -5.01 -46.62
C GLU A 295 -12.08 -5.83 -45.45
N ASP A 296 -10.87 -5.52 -44.98
CA ASP A 296 -10.24 -6.19 -43.83
C ASP A 296 -11.06 -6.01 -42.55
N GLU A 297 -11.58 -4.80 -42.33
CA GLU A 297 -12.38 -4.49 -41.17
C GLU A 297 -13.78 -5.13 -41.25
N ALA A 298 -14.37 -5.14 -42.45
CA ALA A 298 -15.61 -5.87 -42.73
C ALA A 298 -15.45 -7.37 -42.50
N LYS A 299 -14.28 -7.94 -42.80
CA LYS A 299 -13.95 -9.34 -42.53
C LYS A 299 -13.87 -9.61 -41.02
N LYS A 300 -13.16 -8.78 -40.24
CA LYS A 300 -13.12 -8.91 -38.76
C LYS A 300 -14.52 -8.85 -38.14
N LEU A 301 -15.35 -7.92 -38.60
CA LEU A 301 -16.73 -7.78 -38.16
C LEU A 301 -17.59 -9.01 -38.51
N THR A 302 -17.26 -9.73 -39.58
CA THR A 302 -17.96 -10.94 -39.99
C THR A 302 -17.49 -12.17 -39.21
N ASP A 303 -16.19 -12.28 -38.96
CA ASP A 303 -15.58 -13.42 -38.28
C ASP A 303 -15.88 -13.42 -36.76
N ASN A 304 -15.95 -12.25 -36.12
CA ASN A 304 -16.27 -12.13 -34.69
C ASN A 304 -17.23 -10.96 -34.37
N PRO A 305 -18.49 -11.01 -34.86
CA PRO A 305 -19.42 -9.88 -34.81
C PRO A 305 -19.76 -9.42 -33.39
N LYS A 306 -19.97 -10.36 -32.46
CA LYS A 306 -20.42 -10.01 -31.11
C LYS A 306 -19.32 -9.36 -30.28
N SER A 307 -18.09 -9.87 -30.34
CA SER A 307 -16.96 -9.34 -29.58
C SER A 307 -16.62 -7.90 -29.95
N VAL A 308 -16.78 -7.56 -31.24
CA VAL A 308 -16.42 -6.25 -31.77
C VAL A 308 -17.49 -5.20 -31.49
N VAL A 309 -18.78 -5.54 -31.69
CA VAL A 309 -19.83 -4.50 -31.68
C VAL A 309 -20.86 -4.62 -30.58
N LYS A 310 -20.99 -5.72 -29.84
CA LYS A 310 -22.00 -5.83 -28.77
C LYS A 310 -21.31 -5.76 -27.41
N LYS A 311 -21.77 -4.85 -26.56
CA LYS A 311 -21.31 -4.68 -25.19
C LYS A 311 -22.46 -4.97 -24.23
N GLU A 312 -22.13 -5.55 -23.10
CA GLU A 312 -22.96 -5.68 -21.91
C GLU A 312 -22.05 -5.37 -20.73
N VAL A 313 -22.26 -4.22 -20.10
CA VAL A 313 -21.39 -3.68 -19.05
C VAL A 313 -22.23 -2.96 -18.00
N LEU A 314 -21.67 -2.73 -16.82
CA LEU A 314 -22.34 -1.92 -15.80
C LEU A 314 -22.42 -0.45 -16.22
N GLY A 315 -23.41 0.24 -15.65
CA GLY A 315 -23.59 1.68 -15.81
C GLY A 315 -22.37 2.51 -15.41
N SER A 316 -21.64 2.07 -14.39
CA SER A 316 -20.39 2.69 -13.93
C SER A 316 -19.27 2.64 -14.98
N GLU A 317 -19.32 1.69 -15.92
CA GLU A 317 -18.31 1.51 -16.97
C GLU A 317 -18.61 2.34 -18.24
N VAL A 318 -19.85 2.81 -18.42
CA VAL A 318 -20.23 3.62 -19.59
C VAL A 318 -20.03 5.11 -19.32
N LEU A 319 -18.93 5.64 -19.83
CA LEU A 319 -18.51 7.03 -19.59
C LEU A 319 -18.75 7.95 -20.80
N GLY A 320 -18.57 9.25 -20.57
CA GLY A 320 -18.59 10.29 -21.61
C GLY A 320 -19.91 10.39 -22.38
N GLN A 321 -19.83 10.74 -23.66
CA GLN A 321 -21.00 10.96 -24.51
C GLN A 321 -21.77 9.68 -24.83
N VAL A 322 -21.10 8.52 -24.83
CA VAL A 322 -21.75 7.21 -24.98
C VAL A 322 -22.58 6.91 -23.73
N GLY A 323 -22.00 7.07 -22.53
CA GLY A 323 -22.73 6.94 -21.28
C GLY A 323 -23.92 7.89 -21.20
N THR A 324 -23.72 9.16 -21.53
CA THR A 324 -24.80 10.17 -21.56
C THR A 324 -25.96 9.75 -22.47
N PHE A 325 -25.67 9.11 -23.61
CA PHE A 325 -26.69 8.59 -24.51
C PHE A 325 -27.44 7.40 -23.91
N LEU A 326 -26.70 6.42 -23.37
CA LEU A 326 -27.26 5.16 -22.90
C LEU A 326 -28.08 5.35 -21.62
N LYS A 327 -27.66 6.25 -20.72
CA LYS A 327 -28.29 6.49 -19.41
C LYS A 327 -29.54 7.37 -19.46
N ASP A 328 -29.84 7.99 -20.61
CA ASP A 328 -31.06 8.78 -20.79
C ASP A 328 -32.31 7.92 -20.55
N ALA A 329 -33.14 8.31 -19.59
CA ALA A 329 -34.32 7.55 -19.18
C ALA A 329 -35.38 7.40 -20.30
N ALA A 330 -35.31 8.23 -21.35
CA ALA A 330 -36.19 8.12 -22.51
C ALA A 330 -35.71 7.11 -23.56
N ARG A 331 -34.58 6.41 -23.35
CA ARG A 331 -34.06 5.44 -24.33
C ARG A 331 -35.05 4.29 -24.56
N GLU A 332 -35.32 4.03 -25.84
CA GLU A 332 -36.09 2.87 -26.30
C GLU A 332 -35.21 1.89 -27.08
N LEU A 333 -35.66 0.64 -27.19
CA LEU A 333 -34.99 -0.38 -28.00
C LEU A 333 -34.70 0.14 -29.42
N ASP A 334 -33.47 -0.11 -29.89
CA ASP A 334 -32.97 0.30 -31.20
C ASP A 334 -32.75 1.81 -31.41
N ASP A 335 -32.92 2.64 -30.37
CA ASP A 335 -32.45 4.03 -30.40
C ASP A 335 -30.97 4.06 -30.79
N ALA A 336 -30.64 4.83 -31.83
CA ALA A 336 -29.28 4.92 -32.34
C ALA A 336 -28.92 6.36 -32.71
N LYS A 337 -27.64 6.70 -32.56
CA LYS A 337 -27.10 7.98 -33.01
C LYS A 337 -25.61 7.91 -33.34
N ILE A 338 -25.13 8.92 -34.05
CA ILE A 338 -23.71 9.22 -34.19
C ILE A 338 -23.28 10.17 -33.07
N ILE A 339 -22.17 9.85 -32.43
CA ILE A 339 -21.45 10.72 -31.51
C ILE A 339 -20.19 11.21 -32.23
N GLU A 340 -20.09 12.52 -32.42
CA GLU A 340 -18.98 13.15 -33.17
C GLU A 340 -17.80 13.44 -32.24
N GLY A 341 -16.62 12.93 -32.59
CA GLY A 341 -15.32 13.30 -32.02
C GLY A 341 -14.46 14.05 -33.04
N VAL A 342 -13.26 14.48 -32.63
CA VAL A 342 -12.35 15.26 -33.50
C VAL A 342 -11.91 14.45 -34.74
N GLU A 343 -11.52 13.20 -34.53
CA GLU A 343 -11.05 12.29 -35.60
C GLU A 343 -11.83 10.96 -35.62
N THR A 344 -12.98 10.92 -34.95
CA THR A 344 -13.77 9.70 -34.84
C THR A 344 -15.27 9.98 -34.92
N MET A 345 -16.02 9.02 -35.44
CA MET A 345 -17.48 9.02 -35.42
C MET A 345 -17.91 7.73 -34.75
N THR A 346 -18.62 7.81 -33.62
CA THR A 346 -19.06 6.62 -32.89
C THR A 346 -20.53 6.38 -33.14
N LEU A 347 -20.85 5.29 -33.83
CA LEU A 347 -22.21 4.80 -33.97
C LEU A 347 -22.57 3.97 -32.74
N VAL A 348 -23.59 4.40 -32.00
CA VAL A 348 -24.11 3.68 -30.83
C VAL A 348 -25.57 3.33 -31.07
N ARG A 349 -25.97 2.12 -30.68
CA ARG A 349 -27.37 1.68 -30.66
C ARG A 349 -27.71 1.06 -29.31
N PHE A 350 -28.68 1.62 -28.61
CA PHE A 350 -29.22 1.09 -27.37
C PHE A 350 -30.00 -0.21 -27.64
N ILE A 351 -29.81 -1.22 -26.80
CA ILE A 351 -30.56 -2.47 -26.87
C ILE A 351 -31.45 -2.61 -25.64
N ARG A 352 -30.86 -2.57 -24.45
CA ARG A 352 -31.60 -2.67 -23.18
C ARG A 352 -30.79 -2.12 -22.02
N ARG A 353 -31.53 -1.74 -20.98
CA ARG A 353 -31.04 -1.46 -19.62
C ARG A 353 -31.81 -2.38 -18.68
N GLU A 354 -31.12 -3.06 -17.78
CA GLU A 354 -31.75 -3.94 -16.80
C GLU A 354 -30.93 -4.05 -15.51
N ALA A 355 -31.61 -4.39 -14.42
CA ALA A 355 -30.97 -4.65 -13.13
C ALA A 355 -30.04 -5.87 -13.24
N ASN A 356 -28.84 -5.82 -12.65
CA ASN A 356 -27.89 -6.93 -12.69
C ASN A 356 -28.33 -8.12 -11.81
N SER A 357 -29.22 -8.94 -12.36
CA SER A 357 -29.83 -10.09 -11.68
C SER A 357 -29.13 -11.41 -11.96
N LYS A 358 -27.88 -11.40 -12.47
CA LYS A 358 -27.09 -12.61 -12.76
C LYS A 358 -26.91 -13.46 -11.49
N ARG A 359 -27.13 -14.77 -11.63
CA ARG A 359 -27.06 -15.84 -10.60
C ARG A 359 -27.35 -17.21 -11.25
N PRO A 360 -27.03 -18.36 -10.64
CA PRO A 360 -26.35 -18.54 -9.35
C PRO A 360 -24.84 -18.35 -9.43
N PHE A 361 -24.26 -18.02 -8.28
CA PHE A 361 -22.81 -18.05 -8.05
C PHE A 361 -22.43 -19.38 -7.39
N TYR A 362 -21.26 -19.90 -7.73
CA TYR A 362 -20.70 -21.10 -7.09
C TYR A 362 -19.33 -20.83 -6.51
N SER A 363 -19.09 -21.37 -5.33
CA SER A 363 -17.77 -21.43 -4.72
C SER A 363 -17.36 -22.89 -4.57
N VAL A 364 -16.15 -23.22 -5.01
CA VAL A 364 -15.59 -24.58 -4.92
C VAL A 364 -14.12 -24.50 -4.54
N ARG A 365 -13.61 -25.55 -3.91
CA ARG A 365 -12.17 -25.79 -3.84
C ARG A 365 -11.79 -26.95 -4.74
N HIS A 366 -10.59 -26.91 -5.31
CA HIS A 366 -10.04 -28.05 -6.02
C HIS A 366 -8.57 -28.31 -5.69
N ILE A 367 -8.13 -29.55 -5.92
CA ILE A 367 -6.72 -29.95 -5.94
C ILE A 367 -6.43 -30.53 -7.32
N LEU A 368 -5.60 -29.86 -8.11
CA LEU A 368 -5.21 -30.33 -9.43
C LEU A 368 -4.03 -31.30 -9.28
N ILE A 369 -4.20 -32.51 -9.81
CA ILE A 369 -3.14 -33.51 -9.96
C ILE A 369 -2.84 -33.61 -11.45
N ALA A 370 -1.65 -33.15 -11.81
CA ALA A 370 -1.11 -33.12 -13.16
C ALA A 370 0.39 -33.45 -13.10
N ASP A 371 0.99 -33.62 -14.27
CA ASP A 371 2.44 -33.72 -14.39
C ASP A 371 3.13 -32.49 -13.81
N ASP A 372 4.39 -32.67 -13.38
CA ASP A 372 5.17 -31.55 -12.89
C ASP A 372 5.50 -30.58 -14.04
N GLU A 373 5.53 -29.28 -13.75
CA GLU A 373 6.01 -28.30 -14.73
C GLU A 373 7.54 -28.38 -14.89
N ASP A 374 8.23 -29.10 -14.00
CA ASP A 374 9.65 -29.44 -14.13
C ASP A 374 9.87 -30.42 -15.30
N PRO A 375 10.58 -30.01 -16.37
CA PRO A 375 10.83 -30.86 -17.52
C PRO A 375 11.70 -32.09 -17.22
N ASP A 376 12.38 -32.12 -16.07
CA ASP A 376 13.19 -33.27 -15.62
C ASP A 376 12.40 -34.25 -14.73
N ALA A 377 11.16 -33.92 -14.36
CA ALA A 377 10.28 -34.83 -13.62
C ALA A 377 9.73 -35.92 -14.56
N PRO A 378 9.59 -37.17 -14.08
CA PRO A 378 8.97 -38.22 -14.88
C PRO A 378 7.49 -37.90 -15.13
N GLU A 379 7.07 -37.92 -16.40
CA GLU A 379 5.65 -37.90 -16.77
C GLU A 379 4.93 -39.07 -16.10
N LEU A 380 3.84 -38.77 -15.42
CA LEU A 380 2.99 -39.77 -14.78
C LEU A 380 1.98 -40.30 -15.79
N THR A 381 1.73 -41.60 -15.72
CA THR A 381 0.63 -42.21 -16.49
C THR A 381 -0.73 -41.73 -15.97
N ASP A 382 -1.77 -41.83 -16.81
CA ASP A 382 -3.13 -41.46 -16.41
C ASP A 382 -3.61 -42.25 -15.18
N GLU A 383 -3.22 -43.52 -15.09
CA GLU A 383 -3.49 -44.39 -13.94
C GLU A 383 -2.78 -43.93 -12.68
N GLU A 384 -1.54 -43.41 -12.79
CA GLU A 384 -0.77 -42.88 -11.65
C GLU A 384 -1.36 -41.56 -11.15
N LEU A 385 -1.70 -40.63 -12.05
CA LEU A 385 -2.37 -39.38 -11.69
C LEU A 385 -3.71 -39.64 -10.99
N LYS A 386 -4.48 -40.60 -11.51
CA LYS A 386 -5.74 -41.03 -10.89
C LYS A 386 -5.52 -41.63 -9.51
N ALA A 387 -4.54 -42.53 -9.37
CA ALA A 387 -4.23 -43.17 -8.10
C ALA A 387 -3.79 -42.16 -7.04
N GLU A 388 -3.03 -41.13 -7.45
CA GLU A 388 -2.62 -40.04 -6.54
C GLU A 388 -3.82 -39.18 -6.11
N ALA A 389 -4.71 -38.83 -7.05
CA ALA A 389 -5.95 -38.13 -6.71
C ALA A 389 -6.83 -38.94 -5.73
N GLU A 390 -6.95 -40.26 -5.93
CA GLU A 390 -7.67 -41.17 -5.02
C GLU A 390 -6.98 -41.28 -3.65
N ARG A 391 -5.65 -41.30 -3.61
CA ARG A 391 -4.86 -41.32 -2.38
C ARG A 391 -5.09 -40.06 -1.55
N ILE A 392 -5.03 -38.87 -2.16
CA ILE A 392 -5.23 -37.59 -1.48
C ILE A 392 -6.69 -37.46 -1.01
N LEU A 393 -7.68 -37.86 -1.83
CA LEU A 393 -9.07 -37.85 -1.39
C LEU A 393 -9.30 -38.80 -0.20
N LYS A 394 -8.59 -39.94 -0.16
CA LYS A 394 -8.64 -40.85 0.99
C LYS A 394 -7.97 -40.24 2.23
N GLU A 395 -6.87 -39.51 2.07
CA GLU A 395 -6.22 -38.76 3.15
C GLU A 395 -7.19 -37.72 3.74
N TYR A 396 -7.86 -36.94 2.89
CA TYR A 396 -8.89 -36.00 3.30
C TYR A 396 -10.02 -36.67 4.10
N LYS A 397 -10.57 -37.77 3.57
CA LYS A 397 -11.67 -38.54 4.21
C LYS A 397 -11.27 -39.23 5.51
N ALA A 398 -9.97 -39.46 5.73
CA ALA A 398 -9.47 -39.99 6.99
C ALA A 398 -9.16 -38.90 8.03
N GLY A 399 -9.10 -37.64 7.61
CA GLY A 399 -8.81 -36.48 8.45
C GLY A 399 -10.06 -35.80 9.02
N ALA A 400 -9.95 -34.49 9.28
CA ALA A 400 -11.01 -33.70 9.89
C ALA A 400 -12.24 -33.49 9.00
N MET A 401 -12.10 -33.67 7.68
CA MET A 401 -13.16 -33.46 6.68
C MET A 401 -13.83 -32.08 6.76
N THR A 402 -13.05 -31.07 7.15
CA THR A 402 -13.45 -29.65 7.13
C THR A 402 -12.95 -28.98 5.85
N GLU A 403 -13.50 -27.80 5.52
CA GLU A 403 -12.98 -26.98 4.42
C GLU A 403 -11.50 -26.64 4.64
N ASP A 404 -11.11 -26.23 5.85
CA ASP A 404 -9.71 -25.88 6.16
C ASP A 404 -8.76 -27.05 5.95
N SER A 405 -9.17 -28.25 6.37
CA SER A 405 -8.35 -29.46 6.14
C SER A 405 -8.21 -29.79 4.64
N PHE A 406 -9.20 -29.42 3.81
CA PHE A 406 -9.09 -29.53 2.36
C PHE A 406 -8.15 -28.46 1.80
N ALA A 407 -8.26 -27.22 2.29
CA ALA A 407 -7.42 -26.09 1.88
C ALA A 407 -5.93 -26.38 2.14
N GLU A 408 -5.59 -26.99 3.28
CA GLU A 408 -4.21 -27.39 3.58
C GLU A 408 -3.69 -28.49 2.63
N LEU A 409 -4.53 -29.45 2.25
CA LEU A 409 -4.18 -30.44 1.23
C LEU A 409 -4.01 -29.80 -0.14
N ALA A 410 -4.84 -28.82 -0.49
CA ALA A 410 -4.72 -28.08 -1.74
C ALA A 410 -3.40 -27.29 -1.81
N LYS A 411 -3.03 -26.58 -0.74
CA LYS A 411 -1.73 -25.88 -0.63
C LYS A 411 -0.54 -26.83 -0.78
N LYS A 412 -0.69 -28.07 -0.28
CA LYS A 412 0.39 -29.07 -0.27
C LYS A 412 0.53 -29.81 -1.59
N TYR A 413 -0.57 -30.12 -2.27
CA TYR A 413 -0.58 -31.07 -3.38
C TYR A 413 -1.05 -30.51 -4.72
N SER A 414 -1.76 -29.38 -4.75
CA SER A 414 -2.33 -28.86 -5.99
C SER A 414 -1.24 -28.34 -6.92
N LYS A 415 -1.31 -28.76 -8.19
CA LYS A 415 -0.49 -28.26 -9.30
C LYS A 415 -1.10 -27.07 -10.02
N ASP A 416 -2.21 -26.51 -9.53
CA ASP A 416 -2.77 -25.25 -10.03
C ASP A 416 -2.12 -24.06 -9.30
N PRO A 417 -1.15 -23.34 -9.91
CA PRO A 417 -0.53 -22.18 -9.28
C PRO A 417 -1.51 -21.04 -9.03
N GLY A 418 -2.64 -20.99 -9.77
CA GLY A 418 -3.65 -19.96 -9.65
C GLY A 418 -4.51 -20.08 -8.40
N SER A 419 -4.61 -21.27 -7.79
CA SER A 419 -5.47 -21.51 -6.62
C SER A 419 -4.77 -22.19 -5.44
N ALA A 420 -3.65 -22.87 -5.64
CA ALA A 420 -2.99 -23.68 -4.59
C ALA A 420 -2.70 -22.87 -3.32
N ALA A 421 -2.11 -21.68 -3.45
CA ALA A 421 -1.78 -20.82 -2.31
C ALA A 421 -3.02 -20.38 -1.50
N GLN A 422 -4.18 -20.28 -2.16
CA GLN A 422 -5.47 -19.93 -1.56
C GLN A 422 -6.27 -21.16 -1.12
N GLY A 423 -5.61 -22.32 -1.02
CA GLY A 423 -6.25 -23.57 -0.64
C GLY A 423 -7.21 -24.10 -1.71
N GLY A 424 -6.90 -23.86 -2.98
CA GLY A 424 -7.66 -24.37 -4.12
C GLY A 424 -8.96 -23.63 -4.42
N LEU A 425 -9.21 -22.48 -3.78
CA LEU A 425 -10.50 -21.80 -3.81
C LEU A 425 -10.74 -21.05 -5.13
N TYR A 426 -11.85 -21.39 -5.80
CA TYR A 426 -12.54 -20.50 -6.72
C TYR A 426 -13.84 -20.05 -6.04
N ALA A 427 -13.85 -18.81 -5.56
CA ALA A 427 -14.99 -18.22 -4.88
C ALA A 427 -15.89 -17.46 -5.85
N ASP A 428 -17.18 -17.43 -5.55
CA ASP A 428 -18.13 -16.48 -6.12
C ASP A 428 -18.11 -16.40 -7.65
N MET A 429 -18.00 -17.56 -8.29
CA MET A 429 -17.91 -17.64 -9.75
C MET A 429 -19.24 -17.28 -10.39
N ASP A 430 -19.26 -16.19 -11.14
CA ASP A 430 -20.39 -15.79 -11.99
C ASP A 430 -20.52 -16.68 -13.23
N GLU A 431 -21.57 -16.45 -14.02
CA GLU A 431 -21.82 -17.22 -15.24
C GLU A 431 -20.66 -17.13 -16.25
N ASP A 432 -20.03 -15.96 -16.35
CA ASP A 432 -18.96 -15.69 -17.31
C ASP A 432 -17.66 -16.43 -16.92
N LEU A 433 -17.28 -16.44 -15.65
CA LEU A 433 -16.16 -17.23 -15.14
C LEU A 433 -16.46 -18.73 -15.22
N GLN A 434 -17.67 -19.14 -14.84
CA GLN A 434 -18.10 -20.53 -14.99
C GLN A 434 -17.89 -20.99 -16.43
N ALA A 435 -18.37 -20.25 -17.43
CA ALA A 435 -18.26 -20.62 -18.85
C ALA A 435 -16.81 -20.84 -19.36
N ARG A 436 -15.80 -20.30 -18.67
CA ARG A 436 -14.38 -20.44 -19.02
C ARG A 436 -13.72 -21.70 -18.46
N LEU A 437 -14.36 -22.37 -17.50
CA LEU A 437 -13.86 -23.61 -16.89
C LEU A 437 -14.07 -24.81 -17.82
N ALA A 438 -13.32 -25.89 -17.62
CA ALA A 438 -13.55 -27.16 -18.34
C ALA A 438 -14.96 -27.70 -18.08
N GLU A 439 -15.60 -28.29 -19.09
CA GLU A 439 -16.99 -28.73 -19.04
C GLU A 439 -17.24 -29.73 -17.91
N GLU A 440 -16.38 -30.73 -17.78
CA GLU A 440 -16.47 -31.79 -16.76
C GLU A 440 -16.36 -31.21 -15.34
N PHE A 441 -15.53 -30.17 -15.16
CA PHE A 441 -15.37 -29.46 -13.90
C PHE A 441 -16.66 -28.72 -13.51
N ARG A 442 -17.29 -28.03 -14.48
CA ARG A 442 -18.57 -27.32 -14.27
C ARG A 442 -19.72 -28.25 -13.96
N GLU A 443 -19.88 -29.29 -14.76
CA GLU A 443 -20.95 -30.27 -14.58
C GLU A 443 -20.92 -30.90 -13.17
N TRP A 444 -19.72 -31.08 -12.61
CA TRP A 444 -19.58 -31.64 -11.28
C TRP A 444 -20.21 -30.75 -10.19
N PHE A 445 -19.93 -29.44 -10.18
CA PHE A 445 -20.45 -28.54 -9.15
C PHE A 445 -21.88 -28.04 -9.45
N GLN A 446 -22.27 -27.97 -10.73
CA GLN A 446 -23.63 -27.60 -11.14
C GLN A 446 -24.65 -28.74 -10.95
N LYS A 447 -24.18 -29.96 -10.67
CA LYS A 447 -25.05 -31.10 -10.41
C LYS A 447 -26.06 -30.78 -9.31
N ALA A 448 -27.34 -30.99 -9.58
CA ALA A 448 -28.40 -30.72 -8.63
C ALA A 448 -28.22 -31.51 -7.31
N GLY A 449 -28.46 -30.84 -6.18
CA GLY A 449 -28.43 -31.45 -4.85
C GLY A 449 -27.05 -31.46 -4.16
N ARG A 450 -26.04 -30.80 -4.74
CA ARG A 450 -24.75 -30.57 -4.06
C ARG A 450 -24.93 -29.85 -2.72
N LYS A 451 -24.16 -30.26 -1.73
CA LYS A 451 -24.12 -29.67 -0.38
C LYS A 451 -22.70 -29.27 -0.02
N PRO A 452 -22.53 -28.22 0.80
CA PRO A 452 -21.22 -27.88 1.37
C PRO A 452 -20.55 -29.14 1.96
N GLY A 453 -19.29 -29.38 1.59
CA GLY A 453 -18.55 -30.57 2.01
C GLY A 453 -18.60 -31.75 1.04
N ASP A 454 -19.44 -31.73 0.01
CA ASP A 454 -19.43 -32.78 -1.01
C ASP A 454 -18.07 -32.82 -1.72
N THR A 455 -17.52 -34.02 -1.89
CA THR A 455 -16.25 -34.23 -2.59
C THR A 455 -16.36 -35.24 -3.72
N GLY A 456 -15.43 -35.17 -4.68
CA GLY A 456 -15.34 -36.12 -5.79
C GLY A 456 -14.09 -35.89 -6.63
N ILE A 457 -13.86 -36.76 -7.61
CA ILE A 457 -12.76 -36.64 -8.56
C ILE A 457 -13.34 -36.42 -9.94
N VAL A 458 -12.77 -35.46 -10.67
CA VAL A 458 -13.15 -35.10 -12.04
C VAL A 458 -11.90 -35.15 -12.90
N LYS A 459 -11.98 -35.76 -14.08
CA LYS A 459 -10.92 -35.71 -15.09
C LYS A 459 -11.24 -34.60 -16.08
N THR A 460 -10.25 -33.76 -16.38
CA THR A 460 -10.33 -32.73 -17.45
C THR A 460 -9.13 -32.88 -18.38
N MET A 461 -9.00 -31.99 -19.36
CA MET A 461 -7.79 -31.89 -20.19
C MET A 461 -6.53 -31.46 -19.41
N PHE A 462 -6.67 -30.95 -18.19
CA PHE A 462 -5.56 -30.49 -17.35
C PHE A 462 -5.05 -31.56 -16.38
N GLY A 463 -5.76 -32.68 -16.23
CA GLY A 463 -5.44 -33.74 -15.27
C GLY A 463 -6.64 -34.14 -14.41
N TYR A 464 -6.38 -34.59 -13.20
CA TYR A 464 -7.40 -35.00 -12.23
C TYR A 464 -7.60 -33.93 -11.17
N HIS A 465 -8.84 -33.46 -11.03
CA HIS A 465 -9.23 -32.50 -10.00
C HIS A 465 -9.97 -33.23 -8.88
N ILE A 466 -9.45 -33.12 -7.67
CA ILE A 466 -10.21 -33.46 -6.46
C ILE A 466 -11.04 -32.24 -6.12
N MET A 467 -12.36 -32.38 -6.09
CA MET A 467 -13.32 -31.31 -5.91
C MET A 467 -13.84 -31.29 -4.48
N TYR A 468 -14.10 -30.09 -3.98
CA TYR A 468 -14.84 -29.81 -2.74
C TYR A 468 -15.86 -28.72 -3.02
N PHE A 469 -17.14 -29.00 -2.78
CA PHE A 469 -18.20 -28.04 -2.95
C PHE A 469 -18.28 -27.14 -1.71
N VAL A 470 -18.07 -25.83 -1.88
CA VAL A 470 -18.17 -24.85 -0.78
C VAL A 470 -19.60 -24.39 -0.68
N GLU A 471 -20.13 -23.73 -1.71
CA GLU A 471 -21.50 -23.23 -1.69
C GLU A 471 -22.07 -22.92 -3.07
N ARG A 472 -23.40 -22.73 -3.09
CA ARG A 472 -24.16 -22.10 -4.17
C ARG A 472 -24.93 -20.94 -3.58
N SER A 473 -24.79 -19.77 -4.17
CA SER A 473 -25.57 -18.57 -3.82
C SER A 473 -26.55 -18.23 -4.94
N ASP A 474 -27.83 -18.05 -4.58
CA ASP A 474 -28.89 -17.53 -5.46
C ASP A 474 -29.12 -16.01 -5.26
N GLU A 475 -28.20 -15.35 -4.54
CA GLU A 475 -28.17 -13.90 -4.43
C GLU A 475 -27.92 -13.24 -5.79
N LYS A 476 -28.58 -12.12 -6.05
CA LYS A 476 -28.38 -11.36 -7.29
C LYS A 476 -27.02 -10.68 -7.27
N ALA A 477 -26.34 -10.64 -8.41
CA ALA A 477 -25.08 -9.93 -8.57
C ALA A 477 -25.12 -8.48 -8.04
N GLN A 478 -26.20 -7.75 -8.32
CA GLN A 478 -26.40 -6.39 -7.82
C GLN A 478 -26.45 -6.32 -6.28
N ASP A 479 -27.14 -7.26 -5.62
CA ASP A 479 -27.39 -7.19 -4.18
C ASP A 479 -26.06 -7.46 -3.46
N ARG A 480 -25.27 -8.42 -3.96
CA ARG A 480 -23.91 -8.70 -3.51
C ARG A 480 -22.99 -7.48 -3.67
N ALA A 481 -22.99 -6.84 -4.85
CA ALA A 481 -22.18 -5.65 -5.09
C ALA A 481 -22.56 -4.50 -4.14
N ILE A 482 -23.86 -4.27 -3.94
CA ILE A 482 -24.36 -3.25 -3.01
C ILE A 482 -23.95 -3.56 -1.57
N LYS A 483 -23.97 -4.83 -1.15
CA LYS A 483 -23.52 -5.20 0.20
C LYS A 483 -22.07 -4.83 0.45
N GLU A 484 -21.18 -5.10 -0.49
CA GLU A 484 -19.77 -4.69 -0.35
C GLU A 484 -19.64 -3.17 -0.31
N ILE A 485 -20.37 -2.44 -1.15
CA ILE A 485 -20.37 -0.98 -1.11
C ILE A 485 -20.90 -0.45 0.24
N LEU A 486 -21.98 -1.01 0.78
CA LEU A 486 -22.54 -0.59 2.06
C LEU A 486 -21.58 -0.87 3.24
N LYS A 487 -20.78 -1.94 3.16
CA LYS A 487 -19.70 -2.20 4.11
C LYS A 487 -18.63 -1.11 4.03
N ASP A 488 -18.18 -0.78 2.82
CA ASP A 488 -17.16 0.24 2.61
C ASP A 488 -17.64 1.62 3.09
N VAL A 489 -18.86 2.02 2.72
CA VAL A 489 -19.50 3.26 3.17
C VAL A 489 -19.60 3.30 4.69
N PHE A 490 -19.97 2.19 5.34
CA PHE A 490 -20.06 2.15 6.80
C PHE A 490 -18.69 2.36 7.47
N VAL A 491 -17.62 1.73 6.95
CA VAL A 491 -16.26 1.89 7.45
C VAL A 491 -15.76 3.33 7.23
N GLU A 492 -16.05 3.92 6.07
CA GLU A 492 -15.72 5.32 5.75
C GLU A 492 -16.42 6.28 6.72
N GLU A 493 -17.74 6.19 6.86
CA GLU A 493 -18.52 7.02 7.80
C GLU A 493 -18.08 6.82 9.25
N TRP A 494 -17.61 5.62 9.61
CA TRP A 494 -17.03 5.35 10.92
C TRP A 494 -15.70 6.06 11.10
N GLY A 495 -14.80 5.90 10.14
CA GLY A 495 -13.48 6.53 10.11
C GLY A 495 -13.58 8.05 10.18
N ASP A 496 -14.48 8.63 9.38
CA ASP A 496 -14.75 10.07 9.36
C ASP A 496 -15.20 10.57 10.73
N ARG A 497 -16.15 9.89 11.38
CA ARG A 497 -16.58 10.26 12.73
C ARG A 497 -15.43 10.18 13.74
N VAL A 498 -14.63 9.11 13.70
CA VAL A 498 -13.50 8.91 14.63
C VAL A 498 -12.44 10.00 14.42
N TYR A 499 -12.10 10.31 13.17
CA TYR A 499 -11.23 11.41 12.81
C TYR A 499 -11.80 12.74 13.28
N ASP A 500 -13.11 12.92 13.09
CA ASP A 500 -13.79 14.18 13.34
C ASP A 500 -13.84 14.58 14.81
N GLU A 501 -13.97 13.58 15.68
CA GLU A 501 -13.98 13.73 17.13
C GLU A 501 -12.56 13.82 17.73
N ALA A 502 -11.52 13.56 16.94
CA ALA A 502 -10.14 13.54 17.41
C ALA A 502 -9.68 14.93 17.87
N LYS A 503 -9.21 15.00 19.12
CA LYS A 503 -8.62 16.22 19.69
C LYS A 503 -7.12 16.24 19.43
N VAL A 504 -6.67 17.15 18.57
CA VAL A 504 -5.28 17.30 18.17
C VAL A 504 -4.63 18.49 18.87
N GLU A 505 -3.50 18.28 19.54
CA GLU A 505 -2.65 19.37 20.04
C GLU A 505 -1.24 19.24 19.49
N TYR A 506 -0.76 20.28 18.82
CA TYR A 506 0.61 20.32 18.33
C TYR A 506 1.58 20.76 19.43
N HIS A 507 2.75 20.13 19.45
CA HIS A 507 3.85 20.50 20.34
C HIS A 507 4.98 21.14 19.51
N PRO A 508 5.11 22.48 19.52
CA PRO A 508 6.01 23.20 18.62
C PRO A 508 7.45 22.71 18.66
N PHE A 509 7.96 22.37 19.85
CA PHE A 509 9.33 21.86 20.00
C PHE A 509 9.54 20.53 19.27
N GLY A 510 8.61 19.58 19.37
CA GLY A 510 8.72 18.30 18.66
C GLY A 510 8.49 18.43 17.16
N MET A 511 7.57 19.30 16.74
CA MET A 511 7.31 19.55 15.31
C MET A 511 8.53 20.10 14.56
N LYS A 512 9.50 20.71 15.27
CA LYS A 512 10.78 21.08 14.66
C LYS A 512 11.61 19.90 14.15
N PHE A 513 11.41 18.70 14.69
CA PHE A 513 12.15 17.49 14.33
C PHE A 513 11.49 16.70 13.19
N VAL A 514 10.29 17.10 12.75
CA VAL A 514 9.59 16.44 11.65
C VAL A 514 10.19 16.87 10.30
N GLY A 515 10.38 15.96 9.36
CA GLY A 515 10.92 16.23 8.01
C GLY A 515 12.36 16.75 7.99
N LYS A 516 13.12 16.63 9.08
CA LYS A 516 14.52 17.09 9.16
C LYS A 516 15.49 15.95 9.43
N LEU A 517 16.56 15.91 8.65
CA LEU A 517 17.61 14.90 8.75
C LEU A 517 18.58 15.13 9.91
N ARG A 518 18.99 16.39 10.14
CA ARG A 518 20.06 16.74 11.08
C ARG A 518 19.50 17.28 12.40
N PHE A 519 20.09 16.82 13.50
CA PHE A 519 19.68 17.19 14.85
C PHE A 519 19.72 18.71 15.12
N PHE A 520 20.80 19.39 14.73
CA PHE A 520 20.94 20.82 15.01
C PHE A 520 20.04 21.68 14.13
N ASP A 521 19.79 21.27 12.88
CA ASP A 521 18.83 21.92 11.99
C ASP A 521 17.40 21.82 12.53
N ALA A 522 17.08 20.72 13.21
CA ALA A 522 15.85 20.58 13.97
C ALA A 522 15.85 21.47 15.21
N LEU A 523 16.85 21.35 16.09
CA LEU A 523 16.89 22.05 17.37
C LEU A 523 16.78 23.58 17.23
N PHE A 524 17.52 24.14 16.28
CA PHE A 524 17.59 25.59 16.06
C PHE A 524 16.71 26.10 14.93
N GLY A 525 16.10 25.22 14.13
CA GLY A 525 15.24 25.63 13.03
C GLY A 525 13.85 26.08 13.46
N SER A 526 13.08 26.53 12.46
CA SER A 526 11.69 26.95 12.59
C SER A 526 10.75 25.77 12.86
N VAL A 527 9.63 26.09 13.50
CA VAL A 527 8.46 25.22 13.57
C VAL A 527 7.80 25.26 12.17
N PRO A 528 7.38 24.11 11.60
CA PRO A 528 6.62 24.12 10.35
C PRO A 528 5.34 24.95 10.46
N VAL A 529 4.86 25.44 9.32
CA VAL A 529 3.48 25.92 9.21
C VAL A 529 2.58 24.69 9.27
N LEU A 530 1.68 24.65 10.25
CA LEU A 530 0.81 23.50 10.52
C LEU A 530 -0.58 23.74 9.94
N PRO A 531 -1.27 22.68 9.48
CA PRO A 531 -2.57 22.84 8.87
C PRO A 531 -3.60 23.23 9.94
N ASP A 532 -4.52 24.12 9.58
CA ASP A 532 -5.76 24.26 10.32
C ASP A 532 -6.61 23.02 10.03
N LEU A 533 -6.89 22.23 11.05
CA LEU A 533 -7.73 21.04 10.93
C LEU A 533 -9.23 21.39 11.03
N THR A 534 -9.59 22.68 10.98
CA THR A 534 -10.97 23.18 11.02
C THR A 534 -11.31 24.15 9.87
N PRO A 535 -12.34 23.90 9.02
CA PRO A 535 -13.02 22.63 8.75
C PRO A 535 -12.26 21.79 7.70
N LYS A 536 -12.52 20.49 7.74
CA LYS A 536 -11.59 19.41 7.40
C LYS A 536 -11.45 19.18 5.89
N PRO A 537 -10.26 18.82 5.40
CA PRO A 537 -10.11 18.34 4.03
C PRO A 537 -10.93 17.05 3.85
N THR A 538 -11.68 16.96 2.74
CA THR A 538 -12.21 15.68 2.25
C THR A 538 -11.02 14.74 2.04
N LEU A 539 -11.04 13.59 2.70
CA LEU A 539 -10.16 12.48 2.36
C LEU A 539 -10.46 12.12 0.89
N GLN A 540 -9.45 12.20 0.02
CA GLN A 540 -9.49 11.72 -1.35
C GLN A 540 -8.72 10.41 -1.46
#